data_AF-A0A935D7R8-F1
#
_entry.id   AF-A0A935D7R8-F1
#
_cell.length_a   1.000
_cell.length_b   1.000
_cell.length_c   1.000
_cell.angle_alpha   90.00
_cell.angle_beta   90.00
_cell.angle_gamma   90.00
#
_symmetry.space_group_name_H-M   'P 1'
#
loop_
_entity.id
_entity.type
_entity.pdbx_description
1 polymer ?
#
loop_
_entity_poly.entity_id
_entity_poly.type
_entity_poly.pdbx_seq_one_letter_code
_entity_poly.pdbx_strand_id
1 'polypeptide(L)'
;MISTHAYNVQNKSLTAVLSLLLLCGMVSAQPYCDILLRPAFDVSFNGNVITCVNLSTPLTAGTTELWNYGDASVADNYAYHEYTTIGVYPVCLTLTTQDGTCSSTYCRNVVVPENDCNGSWDSNFSSTQTSTNTLTLTDISTSGTPDSRQWGFGDLSAVSTDESPSHTWLLPGSHLVHLTRRQNECVVTEAHWVTVDGNASTCGQDLFVNFTHEEMGDQVVFQSELSSLTAIPVIALWSYGDGESDTAFASAHTYAEPGEYQVCLFVGAANTSSFDTCFAFVCRTITVGTSLVGIAETEEREFKVWPIPFQNELHLSAPWISGNCTASLTDATGREIHRSQQHVTERMDLYLPDLRSGAYMLEVNSVLGSKRTLLIRD
;
A
#
# COMPACT_ATOMS: atom_id res chain seq x y z
N MET A 1 1.97 -35.91 42.95
CA MET A 1 0.60 -35.38 43.02
C MET A 1 0.52 -34.17 42.10
N ILE A 2 -0.43 -34.22 41.19
CA ILE A 2 -0.74 -33.19 40.19
C ILE A 2 -1.21 -31.91 40.90
N SER A 3 -0.78 -30.74 40.42
CA SER A 3 -1.52 -29.49 40.61
C SER A 3 -1.20 -28.54 39.46
N THR A 4 -2.07 -28.56 38.46
CA THR A 4 -2.22 -27.54 37.41
C THR A 4 -2.63 -26.21 38.02
N HIS A 5 -1.92 -25.13 37.70
CA HIS A 5 -2.46 -23.77 37.74
C HIS A 5 -2.19 -23.10 36.39
N ALA A 6 -3.25 -23.03 35.57
CA ALA A 6 -3.33 -22.14 34.44
C ALA A 6 -3.49 -20.71 34.97
N TYR A 7 -2.65 -19.78 34.51
CA TYR A 7 -2.93 -18.35 34.61
C TYR A 7 -2.53 -17.65 33.30
N ASN A 8 -3.59 -17.28 32.58
CA ASN A 8 -3.80 -16.17 31.64
C ASN A 8 -2.65 -15.67 30.75
N VAL A 9 -2.83 -15.93 29.47
CA VAL A 9 -2.24 -15.25 28.32
C VAL A 9 -2.98 -13.91 28.12
N GLN A 10 -2.62 -12.87 28.88
CA GLN A 10 -2.93 -11.47 28.59
C GLN A 10 -1.91 -10.63 29.39
N ASN A 11 -1.26 -9.63 28.77
CA ASN A 11 -0.19 -8.76 29.32
C ASN A 11 1.24 -9.31 29.39
N LYS A 12 1.76 -9.83 28.27
CA LYS A 12 3.21 -9.79 28.00
C LYS A 12 3.54 -8.77 26.89
N SER A 13 2.87 -7.62 26.93
CA SER A 13 3.01 -6.53 25.97
C SER A 13 4.20 -5.62 26.32
N LEU A 14 4.95 -5.25 25.27
CA LEU A 14 6.01 -4.24 25.17
C LEU A 14 7.25 -4.34 26.09
N THR A 15 7.10 -4.62 27.38
CA THR A 15 8.20 -4.56 28.36
C THR A 15 9.27 -5.63 28.15
N ALA A 16 8.90 -6.82 27.68
CA ALA A 16 9.86 -7.88 27.36
C ALA A 16 10.67 -7.59 26.08
N VAL A 17 10.09 -6.85 25.13
CA VAL A 17 10.74 -6.42 23.88
C VAL A 17 11.73 -5.28 24.16
N LEU A 18 11.35 -4.33 25.03
CA LEU A 18 12.23 -3.25 25.48
C LEU A 18 13.43 -3.77 26.30
N SER A 19 13.22 -4.82 27.09
CA SER A 19 14.28 -5.45 27.89
C SER A 19 15.37 -6.13 27.04
N LEU A 20 15.03 -6.63 25.84
CA LEU A 20 16.01 -7.20 24.91
C LEU A 20 16.83 -6.12 24.19
N LEU A 21 16.24 -4.94 23.94
CA LEU A 21 16.91 -3.78 23.32
C LEU A 21 17.84 -3.04 24.30
N LEU A 22 17.58 -3.10 25.61
CA LEU A 22 18.41 -2.47 26.65
C LEU A 22 19.65 -3.29 27.07
N LEU A 23 19.77 -4.54 26.62
CA LEU A 23 20.85 -5.45 27.05
C LEU A 23 22.04 -5.54 26.08
N CYS A 24 22.01 -4.84 24.94
CA CYS A 24 23.19 -4.64 24.12
C CYS A 24 23.38 -3.15 23.85
N GLY A 25 24.32 -2.54 24.57
CA GLY A 25 24.65 -1.14 24.42
C GLY A 25 25.15 -0.84 23.00
N MET A 26 24.82 0.38 22.55
CA MET A 26 25.25 1.03 21.31
C MET A 26 24.37 0.78 20.07
N VAL A 27 23.07 1.08 20.16
CA VAL A 27 22.32 1.63 19.02
C VAL A 27 21.47 2.78 19.54
N SER A 28 21.59 3.96 18.92
CA SER A 28 20.74 5.11 19.23
C SER A 28 19.28 4.70 19.11
N ALA A 29 18.45 5.01 20.11
CA ALA A 29 17.02 4.73 20.16
C ALA A 29 16.17 5.39 19.04
N GLN A 30 16.79 5.99 18.02
CA GLN A 30 16.12 6.76 16.98
C GLN A 30 15.22 5.94 16.04
N PRO A 31 15.63 4.80 15.43
CA PRO A 31 14.78 4.13 14.46
C PRO A 31 13.51 3.54 15.08
N TYR A 32 13.54 3.12 16.35
CA TYR A 32 12.35 2.68 17.07
C TYR A 32 11.38 3.84 17.31
N CYS A 33 11.89 5.00 17.71
CA CYS A 33 11.07 6.17 17.98
C CYS A 33 10.49 6.82 16.73
N ASP A 34 11.23 6.82 15.64
CA ASP A 34 10.77 7.30 14.35
C ASP A 34 9.64 6.40 13.81
N ILE A 35 9.74 5.08 14.00
CA ILE A 35 8.68 4.13 13.64
C ILE A 35 7.46 4.23 14.58
N LEU A 36 7.68 4.47 15.88
CA LEU A 36 6.61 4.53 16.88
C LEU A 36 5.79 5.82 16.79
N LEU A 37 6.44 6.95 16.56
CA LEU A 37 5.80 8.28 16.58
C LEU A 37 5.49 8.82 15.18
N ARG A 38 6.24 8.36 14.16
CA ARG A 38 6.21 8.80 12.74
C ARG A 38 5.81 10.27 12.60
N PRO A 39 6.61 11.20 13.16
CA PRO A 39 6.28 12.61 13.10
C PRO A 39 6.15 13.05 11.64
N ALA A 40 5.01 13.65 11.34
CA ALA A 40 4.67 14.13 10.02
C ALA A 40 3.83 15.39 10.16
N PHE A 41 4.04 16.34 9.25
CA PHE A 41 3.16 17.49 9.17
C PHE A 41 3.10 18.09 7.79
N ASP A 42 1.99 18.76 7.53
CA ASP A 42 1.82 19.59 6.36
C ASP A 42 1.75 21.08 6.71
N VAL A 43 1.96 21.94 5.73
CA VAL A 43 2.01 23.39 5.88
C VAL A 43 1.19 24.04 4.79
N SER A 44 0.19 24.84 5.19
CA SER A 44 -0.52 25.75 4.29
C SER A 44 -0.06 27.19 4.51
N PHE A 45 -0.22 28.02 3.48
CA PHE A 45 0.28 29.40 3.45
C PHE A 45 -0.85 30.40 3.28
N ASN A 46 -0.73 31.52 3.98
CA ASN A 46 -1.50 32.74 3.75
C ASN A 46 -0.55 33.93 3.83
N GLY A 47 0.10 34.25 2.71
CA GLY A 47 1.19 35.23 2.67
C GLY A 47 2.42 34.76 3.47
N ASN A 48 2.86 35.56 4.44
CA ASN A 48 3.97 35.25 5.34
C ASN A 48 3.56 34.41 6.57
N VAL A 49 2.28 34.07 6.69
CA VAL A 49 1.75 33.21 7.74
C VAL A 49 1.68 31.78 7.24
N ILE A 50 2.27 30.85 7.99
CA ILE A 50 2.13 29.42 7.77
C ILE A 50 1.18 28.83 8.80
N THR A 51 0.39 27.84 8.39
CA THR A 51 -0.41 27.00 9.29
C THR A 51 0.07 25.57 9.13
N CYS A 52 0.53 24.96 10.22
CA CYS A 52 1.04 23.60 10.25
C CYS A 52 -0.03 22.63 10.74
N VAL A 53 -0.24 21.52 10.04
CA VAL A 53 -1.17 20.47 10.43
C VAL A 53 -0.37 19.22 10.79
N ASN A 54 -0.48 18.76 12.03
CA ASN A 54 0.13 17.51 12.46
C ASN A 54 -0.59 16.32 11.79
N LEU A 55 0.17 15.52 11.03
CA LEU A 55 -0.28 14.31 10.32
C LEU A 55 0.39 13.03 10.87
N SER A 56 1.03 13.12 12.03
CA SER A 56 1.79 12.02 12.62
C SER A 56 0.89 10.83 12.95
N THR A 57 1.40 9.62 12.79
CA THR A 57 0.65 8.38 13.08
C THR A 57 1.55 7.31 13.69
N PRO A 58 1.10 6.52 14.69
CA PRO A 58 -0.10 6.69 15.49
C PRO A 58 0.05 7.83 16.52
N LEU A 59 -0.98 8.67 16.68
CA LEU A 59 -1.05 9.63 17.79
C LEU A 59 -1.44 8.89 19.07
N THR A 60 -0.43 8.44 19.82
CA THR A 60 -0.68 7.83 21.13
C THR A 60 -1.12 8.89 22.14
N ALA A 61 -2.13 8.56 22.95
CA ALA A 61 -2.63 9.46 24.00
C ALA A 61 -1.49 9.84 24.96
N GLY A 62 -1.26 11.15 25.15
CA GLY A 62 -0.22 11.68 26.02
C GLY A 62 1.09 12.08 25.33
N THR A 63 1.18 12.01 23.99
CA THR A 63 2.32 12.56 23.23
C THR A 63 2.32 14.08 23.27
N THR A 64 3.47 14.69 23.54
CA THR A 64 3.64 16.16 23.50
C THR A 64 4.26 16.60 22.18
N GLU A 65 3.81 17.75 21.67
CA GLU A 65 4.28 18.36 20.43
C GLU A 65 5.11 19.61 20.71
N LEU A 66 6.28 19.70 20.08
CA LEU A 66 7.11 20.90 20.06
C LEU A 66 7.43 21.31 18.62
N TRP A 67 6.99 22.50 18.26
CA TRP A 67 7.28 23.12 16.97
C TRP A 67 8.49 24.04 17.08
N ASN A 68 9.38 23.97 16.10
CA ASN A 68 10.45 24.94 15.89
C ASN A 68 10.30 25.48 14.47
N TYR A 69 10.14 26.78 14.31
CA TYR A 69 9.90 27.38 12.99
C TYR A 69 11.18 27.85 12.29
N GLY A 70 12.36 27.49 12.79
CA GLY A 70 13.62 27.75 12.10
C GLY A 70 14.10 29.21 12.13
N ASP A 71 13.38 30.11 12.81
CA ASP A 71 13.72 31.52 13.03
C ASP A 71 13.98 31.84 14.52
N ALA A 72 14.36 30.82 15.29
CA ALA A 72 14.50 30.80 16.75
C ALA A 72 13.19 30.91 17.54
N SER A 73 12.03 30.90 16.87
CA SER A 73 10.75 30.72 17.55
C SER A 73 10.42 29.23 17.74
N VAL A 74 9.77 28.94 18.87
CA VAL A 74 9.27 27.61 19.22
C VAL A 74 7.87 27.74 19.81
N ALA A 75 7.03 26.71 19.63
CA ALA A 75 5.68 26.69 20.18
C ALA A 75 5.30 25.29 20.66
N ASP A 76 4.66 25.23 21.83
CA ASP A 76 4.05 24.01 22.36
C ASP A 76 2.61 23.93 21.84
N ASN A 77 2.27 22.87 21.11
CA ASN A 77 0.88 22.56 20.69
C ASN A 77 0.18 23.67 19.86
N TYR A 78 0.95 24.55 19.20
CA TYR A 78 0.43 25.69 18.43
C TYR A 78 0.85 25.54 16.96
N ALA A 79 -0.10 25.76 16.05
CA ALA A 79 -0.05 25.29 14.67
C ALA A 79 -0.03 26.43 13.63
N TYR A 80 0.42 27.64 13.99
CA TYR A 80 0.64 28.71 13.01
C TYR A 80 1.82 29.59 13.42
N HIS A 81 2.50 30.14 12.42
CA HIS A 81 3.63 31.07 12.61
C HIS A 81 3.67 32.13 11.53
N GLU A 82 4.04 33.35 11.90
CA GLU A 82 4.20 34.47 10.98
C GLU A 82 5.67 34.85 10.86
N TYR A 83 6.21 34.79 9.65
CA TYR A 83 7.59 35.18 9.40
C TYR A 83 7.68 36.67 9.07
N THR A 84 8.62 37.35 9.73
CA THR A 84 8.90 38.78 9.49
C THR A 84 9.85 39.02 8.31
N THR A 85 10.63 37.99 7.95
CA THR A 85 11.58 38.03 6.84
C THR A 85 11.27 36.93 5.83
N ILE A 86 11.44 37.24 4.56
CA ILE A 86 11.43 36.23 3.50
C ILE A 86 12.62 35.29 3.68
N GLY A 87 12.46 34.03 3.31
CA GLY A 87 13.54 33.06 3.46
C GLY A 87 13.08 31.62 3.47
N VAL A 88 14.06 30.74 3.60
CA VAL A 88 13.85 29.30 3.78
C VAL A 88 14.09 28.98 5.24
N TYR A 89 13.08 28.43 5.89
CA TYR A 89 13.11 28.13 7.32
C TYR A 89 13.01 26.62 7.55
N PRO A 90 13.93 26.01 8.31
CA PRO A 90 13.82 24.61 8.70
C PRO A 90 12.78 24.48 9.81
N VAL A 91 11.53 24.19 9.44
CA VAL A 91 10.44 23.94 10.39
C VAL A 91 10.53 22.50 10.86
N CYS A 92 10.51 22.29 12.18
CA CYS A 92 10.60 20.97 12.80
C CYS A 92 9.44 20.72 13.76
N LEU A 93 8.86 19.52 13.69
CA LEU A 93 7.94 18.97 14.67
C LEU A 93 8.68 17.88 15.46
N THR A 94 8.78 18.06 16.77
CA THR A 94 9.26 17.04 17.70
C THR A 94 8.10 16.46 18.48
N LEU A 95 7.96 15.13 18.42
CA LEU A 95 7.05 14.37 19.26
C LEU A 95 7.82 13.68 20.36
N THR A 96 7.26 13.68 21.57
CA THR A 96 7.81 12.98 22.73
C THR A 96 6.71 12.22 23.46
N THR A 97 6.95 10.96 23.82
CA THR A 97 6.01 10.15 24.57
C THR A 97 5.84 10.69 26.00
N GLN A 98 4.67 10.43 26.61
CA GLN A 98 4.32 10.94 27.94
C GLN A 98 5.33 10.57 29.04
N ASP A 99 5.93 9.38 28.93
CA ASP A 99 6.94 8.85 29.85
C ASP A 99 8.36 9.35 29.53
N GLY A 100 8.53 10.12 28.45
CA GLY A 100 9.80 10.67 27.98
C GLY A 100 10.77 9.61 27.46
N THR A 101 10.34 8.36 27.30
CA THR A 101 11.22 7.26 26.88
C THR A 101 11.55 7.32 25.39
N CYS A 102 10.75 8.05 24.63
CA CYS A 102 10.87 8.10 23.19
C CYS A 102 10.61 9.51 22.64
N SER A 103 11.49 9.97 21.75
CA SER A 103 11.38 11.26 21.08
C SER A 103 11.81 11.12 19.63
N SER A 104 11.04 11.69 18.71
CA SER A 104 11.33 11.72 17.29
C SER A 104 11.06 13.11 16.73
N THR A 105 11.92 13.60 15.83
CA THR A 105 11.81 14.92 15.22
C THR A 105 11.77 14.78 13.72
N TYR A 106 10.78 15.41 13.10
CA TYR A 106 10.70 15.58 11.66
C TYR A 106 10.89 17.05 11.29
N CYS A 107 11.77 17.35 10.35
CA CYS A 107 12.04 18.70 9.86
C CYS A 107 11.80 18.80 8.35
N ARG A 108 11.20 19.91 7.91
CA ARG A 108 11.15 20.31 6.49
C ARG A 108 11.48 21.78 6.31
N ASN A 109 12.13 22.10 5.20
CA ASN A 109 12.31 23.48 4.79
C ASN A 109 10.98 24.05 4.28
N VAL A 110 10.60 25.21 4.81
CA VAL A 110 9.43 25.98 4.41
C VAL A 110 9.92 27.26 3.76
N VAL A 111 9.52 27.48 2.51
CA VAL A 111 9.86 28.69 1.76
C VAL A 111 8.78 29.71 2.02
N VAL A 112 9.14 30.81 2.67
CA VAL A 112 8.25 31.95 2.85
C VAL A 112 8.41 32.84 1.62
N PRO A 113 7.39 32.90 0.73
CA PRO A 113 7.54 33.56 -0.56
C PRO A 113 7.65 35.08 -0.42
N GLU A 114 8.29 35.70 -1.42
CA GLU A 114 8.46 37.15 -1.53
C GLU A 114 7.16 37.87 -1.93
N ASN A 115 6.26 37.19 -2.65
CA ASN A 115 4.95 37.69 -3.07
C ASN A 115 3.90 36.58 -3.15
N ASP A 116 2.65 36.90 -2.80
CA ASP A 116 1.48 36.07 -3.13
C ASP A 116 1.34 36.02 -4.66
N CYS A 117 1.36 34.81 -5.23
CA CYS A 117 1.26 34.58 -6.67
C CYS A 117 -0.14 34.90 -7.25
N ASN A 118 -0.99 35.62 -6.50
CA ASN A 118 -2.38 35.95 -6.81
C ASN A 118 -3.23 34.73 -7.21
N GLY A 119 -2.85 33.54 -6.73
CA GLY A 119 -3.48 32.26 -7.07
C GLY A 119 -3.39 31.83 -8.56
N SER A 120 -2.59 32.51 -9.40
CA SER A 120 -2.47 32.20 -10.84
C SER A 120 -1.38 31.16 -11.15
N TRP A 121 -0.62 30.74 -10.15
CA TRP A 121 0.54 29.86 -10.30
C TRP A 121 0.37 28.67 -9.36
N ASP A 122 0.53 27.46 -9.87
CA ASP A 122 0.35 26.22 -9.10
C ASP A 122 1.64 25.39 -9.05
N SER A 123 1.66 24.40 -8.18
CA SER A 123 2.66 23.34 -8.19
C SER A 123 1.94 22.02 -7.91
N ASN A 124 2.23 21.01 -8.69
CA ASN A 124 1.70 19.67 -8.49
C ASN A 124 2.61 18.66 -9.19
N PHE A 125 2.69 17.45 -8.66
CA PHE A 125 3.48 16.39 -9.27
C PHE A 125 2.79 15.03 -9.17
N SER A 126 3.26 14.13 -10.01
CA SER A 126 2.92 12.71 -9.95
C SER A 126 4.19 11.90 -9.79
N SER A 127 4.05 10.67 -9.30
CA SER A 127 5.15 9.74 -9.13
C SER A 127 4.80 8.38 -9.71
N THR A 128 5.77 7.76 -10.37
CA THR A 128 5.63 6.41 -10.92
C THR A 128 6.79 5.56 -10.45
N GLN A 129 6.50 4.37 -9.91
CA GLN A 129 7.53 3.39 -9.54
C GLN A 129 8.22 2.86 -10.80
N THR A 130 9.55 2.96 -10.86
CA THR A 130 10.35 2.52 -12.02
C THR A 130 11.22 1.31 -11.72
N SER A 131 11.68 1.15 -10.49
CA SER A 131 12.40 -0.03 -10.01
C SER A 131 12.36 -0.11 -8.49
N THR A 132 12.91 -1.15 -7.87
CA THR A 132 12.97 -1.28 -6.41
C THR A 132 13.52 0.00 -5.76
N ASN A 133 12.79 0.50 -4.77
CA ASN A 133 13.09 1.74 -4.04
C ASN A 133 13.21 3.01 -4.89
N THR A 134 12.73 3.00 -6.15
CA THR A 134 12.97 4.10 -7.10
C THR A 134 11.70 4.57 -7.75
N LEU A 135 11.47 5.88 -7.69
CA LEU A 135 10.38 6.58 -8.38
C LEU A 135 10.96 7.53 -9.42
N THR A 136 10.20 7.73 -10.49
CA THR A 136 10.34 8.90 -11.37
C THR A 136 9.23 9.88 -11.04
N LEU A 137 9.59 11.14 -10.87
CA LEU A 137 8.67 12.24 -10.58
C LEU A 137 8.41 13.04 -11.84
N THR A 138 7.16 13.51 -12.00
CA THR A 138 6.75 14.33 -13.14
C THR A 138 5.99 15.55 -12.63
N ASP A 139 6.45 16.74 -12.99
CA ASP A 139 5.70 17.99 -12.78
C ASP A 139 4.43 17.95 -13.65
N ILE A 140 3.27 17.93 -12.99
CA ILE A 140 1.93 17.93 -13.64
C ILE A 140 1.17 19.23 -13.37
N SER A 141 1.89 20.27 -12.96
CA SER A 141 1.31 21.58 -12.71
C SER A 141 0.66 22.14 -13.98
N THR A 142 -0.43 22.86 -13.81
CA THR A 142 -1.28 23.36 -14.90
C THR A 142 -0.94 24.79 -15.32
N SER A 143 -0.27 25.56 -14.46
CA SER A 143 0.25 26.87 -14.81
C SER A 143 1.45 26.74 -15.76
N GLY A 144 1.79 27.84 -16.45
CA GLY A 144 2.83 27.87 -17.49
C GLY A 144 4.21 27.33 -17.07
N THR A 145 5.15 27.26 -18.02
CA THR A 145 6.50 26.75 -17.77
C THR A 145 7.26 27.65 -16.79
N PRO A 146 7.86 27.10 -15.70
CA PRO A 146 8.60 27.90 -14.73
C PRO A 146 9.99 28.29 -15.23
N ASP A 147 10.53 29.40 -14.73
CA ASP A 147 11.93 29.81 -14.93
C ASP A 147 12.90 28.81 -14.27
N SER A 148 12.50 28.24 -13.12
CA SER A 148 13.25 27.19 -12.45
C SER A 148 12.33 26.28 -11.65
N ARG A 149 12.75 25.02 -11.51
CA ARG A 149 12.11 24.02 -10.66
C ARG A 149 13.14 23.35 -9.76
N GLN A 150 12.69 22.88 -8.60
CA GLN A 150 13.53 22.20 -7.63
C GLN A 150 12.73 21.11 -6.92
N TRP A 151 13.30 19.91 -6.87
CA TRP A 151 12.74 18.72 -6.23
C TRP A 151 13.50 18.44 -4.94
N GLY A 152 12.76 18.21 -3.85
CA GLY A 152 13.29 17.66 -2.60
C GLY A 152 12.64 16.30 -2.32
N PHE A 153 13.44 15.31 -1.93
CA PHE A 153 13.00 13.91 -1.83
C PHE A 153 12.67 13.44 -0.41
N GLY A 154 12.82 14.32 0.60
CA GLY A 154 12.46 14.02 1.99
C GLY A 154 13.44 13.13 2.78
N ASP A 155 14.55 12.70 2.16
CA ASP A 155 15.51 11.75 2.73
C ASP A 155 16.92 12.34 2.95
N LEU A 156 17.02 13.68 3.02
CA LEU A 156 18.27 14.45 3.15
C LEU A 156 19.23 14.33 1.96
N SER A 157 18.82 13.69 0.86
CA SER A 157 19.59 13.69 -0.37
C SER A 157 19.62 15.08 -1.02
N ALA A 158 20.54 15.26 -1.96
CA ALA A 158 20.64 16.50 -2.72
C ALA A 158 19.37 16.74 -3.55
N VAL A 159 18.96 18.00 -3.61
CA VAL A 159 17.84 18.46 -4.46
C VAL A 159 18.16 18.28 -5.94
N SER A 160 17.13 18.06 -6.76
CA SER A 160 17.26 18.00 -8.23
C SER A 160 16.59 19.20 -8.90
N THR A 161 17.14 19.66 -10.02
CA THR A 161 16.53 20.69 -10.89
C THR A 161 16.02 20.13 -12.21
N ASP A 162 16.02 18.80 -12.35
CA ASP A 162 15.61 18.13 -13.58
C ASP A 162 14.11 18.27 -13.83
N GLU A 163 13.70 18.19 -15.10
CA GLU A 163 12.29 18.21 -15.50
C GLU A 163 11.50 17.03 -14.91
N SER A 164 12.10 15.84 -14.96
CA SER A 164 11.55 14.60 -14.43
C SER A 164 12.66 13.79 -13.75
N PRO A 165 12.98 14.06 -12.48
CA PRO A 165 14.03 13.34 -11.79
C PRO A 165 13.62 11.90 -11.49
N SER A 166 14.60 11.00 -11.56
CA SER A 166 14.50 9.67 -10.97
C SER A 166 15.28 9.65 -9.66
N HIS A 167 14.67 9.19 -8.58
CA HIS A 167 15.30 9.13 -7.27
C HIS A 167 15.15 7.76 -6.62
N THR A 168 16.22 7.31 -5.96
CA THR A 168 16.27 6.01 -5.28
C THR A 168 16.47 6.23 -3.79
N TRP A 169 15.50 5.81 -2.99
CA TRP A 169 15.55 5.89 -1.54
C TRP A 169 16.34 4.71 -0.94
N LEU A 170 17.05 4.98 0.15
CA LEU A 170 17.77 3.92 0.88
C LEU A 170 16.80 2.91 1.51
N LEU A 171 15.65 3.39 2.00
CA LEU A 171 14.60 2.58 2.60
C LEU A 171 13.31 2.73 1.78
N PRO A 172 12.58 1.63 1.49
CA PRO A 172 11.23 1.75 0.96
C PRO A 172 10.27 2.33 2.01
N GLY A 173 9.03 2.59 1.62
CA GLY A 173 7.99 3.17 2.49
C GLY A 173 7.47 4.50 1.97
N SER A 174 6.81 5.26 2.84
CA SER A 174 6.25 6.57 2.49
C SER A 174 7.30 7.67 2.68
N HIS A 175 7.49 8.50 1.66
CA HIS A 175 8.44 9.63 1.68
C HIS A 175 7.74 10.92 1.30
N LEU A 176 8.06 12.04 1.97
CA LEU A 176 7.49 13.34 1.61
C LEU A 176 8.34 13.98 0.51
N VAL A 177 7.75 14.18 -0.66
CA VAL A 177 8.42 14.82 -1.80
C VAL A 177 7.88 16.24 -1.96
N HIS A 178 8.77 17.17 -2.32
CA HIS A 178 8.44 18.57 -2.53
C HIS A 178 8.82 18.98 -3.95
N LEU A 179 7.92 19.67 -4.64
CA LEU A 179 8.22 20.38 -5.89
C LEU A 179 8.10 21.87 -5.62
N THR A 180 9.18 22.61 -5.89
CA THR A 180 9.19 24.08 -5.86
C THR A 180 9.32 24.61 -7.29
N ARG A 181 8.37 25.45 -7.71
CA ARG A 181 8.37 26.11 -9.02
C ARG A 181 8.51 27.61 -8.83
N ARG A 182 9.32 28.24 -9.67
CA ARG A 182 9.55 29.69 -9.66
C ARG A 182 9.26 30.32 -11.01
N GLN A 183 8.58 31.46 -10.99
CA GLN A 183 8.38 32.34 -12.14
C GLN A 183 8.55 33.79 -11.71
N ASN A 184 9.59 34.47 -12.19
CA ASN A 184 10.02 35.78 -11.71
C ASN A 184 10.22 35.79 -10.18
N GLU A 185 9.43 36.60 -9.47
CA GLU A 185 9.42 36.70 -8.00
C GLU A 185 8.38 35.76 -7.34
N CYS A 186 7.53 35.11 -8.13
CA CYS A 186 6.56 34.15 -7.62
C CYS A 186 7.23 32.79 -7.39
N VAL A 187 7.06 32.24 -6.18
CA VAL A 187 7.52 30.91 -5.79
C VAL A 187 6.35 30.16 -5.17
N VAL A 188 6.11 28.96 -5.67
CA VAL A 188 5.10 28.03 -5.14
C VAL A 188 5.75 26.71 -4.85
N THR A 189 5.34 26.08 -3.76
CA THR A 189 5.83 24.77 -3.34
C THR A 189 4.65 23.89 -3.01
N GLU A 190 4.63 22.69 -3.58
CA GLU A 190 3.67 21.64 -3.25
C GLU A 190 4.42 20.46 -2.64
N ALA A 191 3.81 19.80 -1.65
CA ALA A 191 4.35 18.61 -1.03
C ALA A 191 3.27 17.57 -0.77
N HIS A 192 3.53 16.33 -1.16
CA HIS A 192 2.66 15.22 -0.79
C HIS A 192 3.46 13.93 -0.63
N TRP A 193 2.91 13.01 0.17
CA TRP A 193 3.51 11.71 0.41
C TRP A 193 3.50 10.88 -0.86
N VAL A 194 4.61 10.23 -1.16
CA VAL A 194 4.73 9.21 -2.20
C VAL A 194 5.07 7.87 -1.56
N THR A 195 4.46 6.82 -2.08
CA THR A 195 4.69 5.44 -1.63
C THR A 195 5.77 4.80 -2.48
N VAL A 196 6.90 4.45 -1.85
CA VAL A 196 8.04 3.79 -2.50
C VAL A 196 8.02 2.31 -2.16
N ASP A 197 7.73 1.47 -3.14
CA ASP A 197 7.77 0.03 -2.95
C ASP A 197 9.20 -0.53 -3.14
N GLY A 198 9.50 -1.59 -2.42
CA GLY A 198 10.79 -2.26 -2.55
C GLY A 198 11.30 -2.88 -1.26
N ASN A 199 12.61 -2.98 -1.13
CA ASN A 199 13.27 -3.64 -0.01
C ASN A 199 14.63 -2.99 0.33
N ALA A 200 15.04 -3.17 1.58
CA ALA A 200 16.35 -2.75 2.07
C ALA A 200 16.83 -3.74 3.14
N SER A 201 18.14 -3.98 3.22
CA SER A 201 18.73 -4.85 4.23
C SER A 201 20.08 -4.33 4.68
N THR A 202 20.26 -4.15 5.99
CA THR A 202 21.56 -3.90 6.61
C THR A 202 22.30 -5.20 6.94
N CYS A 203 21.59 -6.33 6.90
CA CYS A 203 22.17 -7.67 7.06
C CYS A 203 22.94 -8.15 5.81
N GLY A 204 23.05 -7.34 4.76
CA GLY A 204 23.61 -7.75 3.48
C GLY A 204 22.85 -8.95 2.91
N GLN A 205 23.58 -10.03 2.61
CA GLN A 205 23.00 -11.28 2.06
C GLN A 205 22.58 -12.28 3.16
N ASP A 206 22.80 -11.97 4.45
CA ASP A 206 22.52 -12.90 5.54
C ASP A 206 21.04 -13.00 5.91
N LEU A 207 20.24 -12.01 5.53
CA LEU A 207 18.81 -11.97 5.78
C LEU A 207 18.07 -11.41 4.56
N PHE A 208 17.20 -12.24 4.01
CA PHE A 208 16.21 -11.87 3.02
C PHE A 208 14.82 -11.90 3.67
N VAL A 209 14.10 -10.80 3.49
CA VAL A 209 12.74 -10.62 4.03
C VAL A 209 11.81 -10.32 2.88
N ASN A 210 10.72 -11.07 2.86
CA ASN A 210 9.61 -10.87 1.95
C ASN A 210 8.31 -11.22 2.68
N PHE A 211 7.18 -11.00 2.01
CA PHE A 211 5.91 -11.54 2.45
C PHE A 211 5.00 -11.88 1.28
N THR A 212 4.04 -12.75 1.57
CA THR A 212 2.86 -13.02 0.75
C THR A 212 1.61 -12.55 1.48
N HIS A 213 0.55 -12.34 0.73
CA HIS A 213 -0.76 -12.00 1.28
C HIS A 213 -1.87 -12.77 0.54
N GLU A 214 -2.96 -13.02 1.25
CA GLU A 214 -4.19 -13.61 0.73
C GLU A 214 -5.38 -12.75 1.16
N GLU A 215 -6.15 -12.26 0.19
CA GLU A 215 -7.34 -11.43 0.43
C GLU A 215 -8.58 -12.30 0.61
N MET A 216 -9.32 -12.06 1.69
CA MET A 216 -10.58 -12.70 2.04
C MET A 216 -11.64 -11.63 2.32
N GLY A 217 -12.02 -10.88 1.28
CA GLY A 217 -12.94 -9.74 1.41
C GLY A 217 -12.23 -8.51 1.96
N ASP A 218 -12.66 -8.02 3.12
CA ASP A 218 -12.06 -6.88 3.84
C ASP A 218 -10.89 -7.32 4.75
N GLN A 219 -10.72 -8.62 4.98
CA GLN A 219 -9.61 -9.19 5.73
C GLN A 219 -8.50 -9.66 4.78
N VAL A 220 -7.25 -9.36 5.12
CA VAL A 220 -6.05 -9.82 4.42
C VAL A 220 -5.16 -10.57 5.40
N VAL A 221 -4.75 -11.79 5.03
CA VAL A 221 -3.79 -12.60 5.79
C VAL A 221 -2.41 -12.42 5.19
N PHE A 222 -1.46 -12.02 6.03
CA PHE A 222 -0.06 -11.79 5.67
C PHE A 222 0.83 -12.87 6.27
N GLN A 223 1.71 -13.41 5.42
CA GLN A 223 2.68 -14.42 5.82
C GLN A 223 4.09 -13.93 5.52
N SER A 224 4.93 -13.79 6.56
CA SER A 224 6.35 -13.48 6.35
C SER A 224 7.07 -14.64 5.67
N GLU A 225 7.89 -14.32 4.68
CA GLU A 225 8.82 -15.21 4.02
C GLU A 225 10.25 -14.80 4.37
N LEU A 226 10.88 -15.56 5.25
CA LEU A 226 12.19 -15.25 5.78
C LEU A 226 13.19 -16.30 5.30
N SER A 227 14.33 -15.84 4.80
CA SER A 227 15.48 -16.70 4.52
C SER A 227 16.70 -16.08 5.18
N SER A 228 17.38 -16.85 6.02
CA SER A 228 18.58 -16.38 6.69
C SER A 228 19.71 -17.41 6.70
N LEU A 229 20.95 -16.90 6.70
CA LEU A 229 22.15 -17.72 6.76
C LEU A 229 22.70 -17.76 8.20
N THR A 230 23.10 -16.60 8.71
CA THR A 230 23.70 -16.44 10.04
C THR A 230 22.91 -15.53 10.96
N ALA A 231 22.07 -14.65 10.38
CA ALA A 231 21.18 -13.77 11.11
C ALA A 231 19.95 -14.54 11.60
N ILE A 232 19.58 -14.38 12.86
CA ILE A 232 18.39 -15.00 13.46
C ILE A 232 17.32 -13.92 13.59
N PRO A 233 16.19 -14.00 12.87
CA PRO A 233 15.06 -13.11 13.08
C PRO A 233 14.57 -13.18 14.53
N VAL A 234 14.48 -12.03 15.20
CA VAL A 234 14.05 -11.93 16.61
C VAL A 234 12.80 -11.08 16.79
N ILE A 235 12.53 -10.18 15.84
CA ILE A 235 11.36 -9.30 15.88
C ILE A 235 10.81 -9.10 14.47
N ALA A 236 9.49 -9.05 14.37
CA ALA A 236 8.77 -8.58 13.19
C ALA A 236 7.89 -7.38 13.59
N LEU A 237 7.68 -6.46 12.65
CA LEU A 237 6.72 -5.38 12.78
C LEU A 237 6.07 -5.13 11.42
N TRP A 238 4.75 -5.23 11.39
CA TRP A 238 3.91 -4.89 10.25
C TRP A 238 3.36 -3.49 10.39
N SER A 239 3.27 -2.77 9.27
CA SER A 239 2.45 -1.57 9.11
C SER A 239 1.53 -1.81 7.93
N TYR A 240 0.21 -1.73 8.13
CA TYR A 240 -0.76 -2.08 7.09
C TYR A 240 -1.12 -0.92 6.16
N GLY A 241 -0.64 0.29 6.45
CA GLY A 241 -0.88 1.48 5.64
C GLY A 241 -2.11 2.30 6.04
N ASP A 242 -2.95 1.79 6.94
CA ASP A 242 -4.14 2.46 7.49
C ASP A 242 -3.93 3.00 8.92
N GLY A 243 -2.71 2.91 9.44
CA GLY A 243 -2.33 3.34 10.79
C GLY A 243 -2.24 2.20 11.81
N GLU A 244 -2.70 1.00 11.48
CA GLU A 244 -2.61 -0.17 12.34
C GLU A 244 -1.30 -0.97 12.13
N SER A 245 -0.94 -1.79 13.12
CA SER A 245 0.30 -2.57 13.14
C SER A 245 0.19 -3.89 13.89
N ASP A 246 1.10 -4.83 13.63
CA ASP A 246 1.23 -6.09 14.36
C ASP A 246 2.71 -6.49 14.49
N THR A 247 3.04 -7.36 15.43
CA THR A 247 4.38 -7.88 15.70
C THR A 247 4.52 -9.38 15.46
N ALA A 248 3.43 -10.06 15.10
CA ALA A 248 3.46 -11.48 14.75
C ALA A 248 4.16 -11.73 13.41
N PHE A 249 4.90 -12.84 13.28
CA PHE A 249 5.52 -13.23 12.00
C PHE A 249 4.50 -13.66 10.93
N ALA A 250 3.32 -14.09 11.35
CA ALA A 250 2.15 -14.28 10.50
C ALA A 250 1.01 -13.48 11.13
N SER A 251 0.31 -12.69 10.32
CA SER A 251 -0.71 -11.77 10.82
C SER A 251 -1.92 -11.75 9.90
N ALA A 252 -3.07 -11.35 10.45
CA ALA A 252 -4.28 -11.08 9.68
C ALA A 252 -4.78 -9.70 10.07
N HIS A 253 -5.10 -8.87 9.08
CA HIS A 253 -5.59 -7.52 9.29
C HIS A 253 -6.90 -7.29 8.52
N THR A 254 -7.81 -6.53 9.10
CA THR A 254 -9.10 -6.20 8.48
C THR A 254 -9.16 -4.70 8.21
N TYR A 255 -9.28 -4.33 6.93
CA TYR A 255 -9.35 -2.94 6.50
C TYR A 255 -10.79 -2.43 6.57
N ALA A 256 -10.97 -1.22 7.09
CA ALA A 256 -12.31 -0.64 7.23
C ALA A 256 -12.94 -0.23 5.90
N GLU A 257 -12.12 0.20 4.94
CA GLU A 257 -12.55 0.67 3.63
C GLU A 257 -11.71 0.03 2.51
N PRO A 258 -12.29 -0.21 1.32
CA PRO A 258 -11.51 -0.60 0.16
C PRO A 258 -10.56 0.53 -0.29
N GLY A 259 -9.40 0.18 -0.80
CA GLY A 259 -8.40 1.14 -1.24
C GLY A 259 -7.04 0.52 -1.52
N GLU A 260 -6.08 1.36 -1.91
CA GLU A 260 -4.67 0.97 -2.02
C GLU A 260 -3.98 1.26 -0.68
N TYR A 261 -3.28 0.26 -0.17
CA TYR A 261 -2.59 0.35 1.11
C TYR A 261 -1.15 -0.12 0.96
N GLN A 262 -0.20 0.70 1.41
CA GLN A 262 1.21 0.32 1.47
C GLN A 262 1.48 -0.51 2.73
N VAL A 263 1.69 -1.82 2.53
CA VAL A 263 2.03 -2.75 3.60
C VAL A 263 3.54 -2.88 3.70
N CYS A 264 4.06 -2.65 4.90
CA CYS A 264 5.49 -2.77 5.20
C CYS A 264 5.74 -3.83 6.28
N LEU A 265 6.79 -4.64 6.08
CA LEU A 265 7.31 -5.59 7.06
C LEU A 265 8.75 -5.22 7.40
N PHE A 266 8.98 -4.92 8.68
CA PHE A 266 10.29 -4.81 9.30
C PHE A 266 10.65 -6.09 10.04
N VAL A 267 11.86 -6.60 9.83
CA VAL A 267 12.40 -7.71 10.60
C VAL A 267 13.75 -7.33 11.15
N GLY A 268 13.86 -7.34 12.47
CA GLY A 268 15.12 -7.23 13.18
C GLY A 268 15.70 -8.62 13.44
N ALA A 269 17.00 -8.75 13.23
CA ALA A 269 17.72 -10.00 13.44
C ALA A 269 18.99 -9.79 14.26
N ALA A 270 19.39 -10.83 14.97
CA ALA A 270 20.64 -10.89 15.72
C ALA A 270 21.58 -11.91 15.10
N ASN A 271 22.83 -11.53 14.90
CA ASN A 271 23.90 -12.46 14.55
C ASN A 271 24.63 -12.85 15.83
N THR A 272 24.40 -14.08 16.30
CA THR A 272 24.98 -14.59 17.55
C THR A 272 26.48 -14.84 17.47
N SER A 273 27.05 -14.87 16.26
CA SER A 273 28.48 -15.10 16.04
C SER A 273 29.29 -13.81 16.08
N SER A 274 28.72 -12.70 15.58
CA SER A 274 29.35 -11.37 15.64
C SER A 274 28.88 -10.50 16.82
N PHE A 275 27.89 -10.98 17.60
CA PHE A 275 27.20 -10.19 18.63
C PHE A 275 26.65 -8.88 18.09
N ASP A 276 26.18 -8.90 16.85
CA ASP A 276 25.69 -7.74 16.12
C ASP A 276 24.19 -7.88 15.81
N THR A 277 23.52 -6.76 15.59
CA THR A 277 22.12 -6.70 15.19
C THR A 277 21.99 -6.01 13.85
N CYS A 278 21.12 -6.52 13.00
CA CYS A 278 20.81 -5.92 11.72
C CYS A 278 19.32 -6.01 11.46
N PHE A 279 18.86 -5.36 10.40
CA PHE A 279 17.45 -5.39 10.01
C PHE A 279 17.30 -5.48 8.51
N ALA A 280 16.15 -5.99 8.10
CA ALA A 280 15.67 -5.93 6.73
C ALA A 280 14.22 -5.44 6.72
N PHE A 281 13.89 -4.73 5.65
CA PHE A 281 12.66 -3.99 5.50
C PHE A 281 12.12 -4.19 4.08
N VAL A 282 10.82 -4.42 3.95
CA VAL A 282 10.15 -4.57 2.65
C VAL A 282 8.81 -3.85 2.70
N CYS A 283 8.48 -3.08 1.67
CA CYS A 283 7.15 -2.49 1.50
C CYS A 283 6.58 -2.84 0.13
N ARG A 284 5.28 -3.10 0.09
CA ARG A 284 4.51 -3.29 -1.14
C ARG A 284 3.13 -2.67 -1.00
N THR A 285 2.69 -2.00 -2.04
CA THR A 285 1.32 -1.55 -2.19
C THR A 285 0.46 -2.73 -2.60
N ILE A 286 -0.63 -2.95 -1.87
CA ILE A 286 -1.68 -3.92 -2.18
C ILE A 286 -3.00 -3.17 -2.36
N THR A 287 -3.93 -3.76 -3.12
CA THR A 287 -5.26 -3.18 -3.34
C THR A 287 -6.28 -4.00 -2.58
N VAL A 288 -6.77 -3.48 -1.47
CA VAL A 288 -7.78 -4.15 -0.66
C VAL A 288 -9.16 -3.74 -1.21
N GLY A 289 -9.92 -4.71 -1.70
CA GLY A 289 -11.32 -4.49 -2.06
C GLY A 289 -11.57 -3.80 -3.41
N THR A 290 -11.56 -4.60 -4.47
CA THR A 290 -12.65 -4.63 -5.48
C THR A 290 -13.07 -6.05 -5.82
N SER A 291 -12.42 -7.08 -5.26
CA SER A 291 -12.88 -8.45 -5.35
C SER A 291 -14.12 -8.64 -4.48
N LEU A 292 -15.30 -8.46 -5.08
CA LEU A 292 -16.38 -9.38 -4.79
C LEU A 292 -15.75 -10.78 -4.83
N VAL A 293 -15.70 -11.49 -3.71
CA VAL A 293 -15.35 -12.90 -3.68
C VAL A 293 -16.52 -13.64 -4.35
N GLY A 294 -16.56 -13.56 -5.66
CA GLY A 294 -17.45 -14.22 -6.57
C GLY A 294 -16.58 -14.77 -7.68
N ILE A 295 -16.31 -16.07 -7.61
CA ILE A 295 -15.89 -16.97 -8.70
C ILE A 295 -15.35 -16.23 -9.93
N ALA A 296 -14.01 -16.17 -10.07
CA ALA A 296 -13.28 -15.65 -11.23
C ALA A 296 -14.13 -15.49 -12.52
N GLU A 297 -14.66 -14.29 -12.76
CA GLU A 297 -15.16 -13.91 -14.08
C GLU A 297 -13.95 -13.69 -14.99
N THR A 298 -13.49 -14.80 -15.56
CA THR A 298 -12.66 -14.78 -16.76
C THR A 298 -13.47 -14.09 -17.84
N GLU A 299 -12.92 -13.04 -18.46
CA GLU A 299 -13.53 -12.17 -19.48
C GLU A 299 -14.87 -12.72 -20.03
N GLU A 300 -15.99 -12.11 -19.64
CA GLU A 300 -17.32 -12.50 -20.11
C GLU A 300 -17.38 -12.42 -21.65
N ARG A 301 -17.03 -13.53 -22.29
CA ARG A 301 -17.33 -13.71 -23.71
C ARG A 301 -18.84 -13.78 -23.84
N GLU A 302 -19.40 -12.87 -24.65
CA GLU A 302 -20.83 -12.80 -24.93
C GLU A 302 -21.34 -14.19 -25.31
N PHE A 303 -22.20 -14.78 -24.47
CA PHE A 303 -22.77 -16.10 -24.66
C PHE A 303 -24.17 -16.11 -24.06
N LYS A 304 -25.16 -16.21 -24.94
CA LYS A 304 -26.57 -16.17 -24.61
C LYS A 304 -27.17 -17.55 -24.83
N VAL A 305 -27.96 -18.01 -23.87
CA VAL A 305 -28.70 -19.27 -23.96
C VAL A 305 -30.14 -19.04 -23.56
N TRP A 306 -31.08 -19.46 -24.42
CA TRP A 306 -32.50 -19.25 -24.20
C TRP A 306 -33.36 -20.30 -24.93
N PRO A 307 -34.60 -20.55 -24.51
CA PRO A 307 -35.18 -20.10 -23.25
C PRO A 307 -34.56 -20.83 -22.05
N ILE A 308 -34.52 -20.19 -20.88
CA ILE A 308 -34.26 -20.84 -19.59
C ILE A 308 -35.38 -20.41 -18.64
N PRO A 309 -36.25 -21.32 -18.15
CA PRO A 309 -36.25 -22.75 -18.43
C PRO A 309 -36.58 -23.13 -19.88
N PHE A 310 -36.10 -24.29 -20.34
CA PHE A 310 -36.41 -24.82 -21.69
C PHE A 310 -37.32 -26.04 -21.63
N GLN A 311 -38.00 -26.34 -22.74
CA GLN A 311 -38.79 -27.57 -22.91
C GLN A 311 -38.05 -28.58 -23.79
N ASN A 312 -38.23 -28.48 -25.11
CA ASN A 312 -37.60 -29.39 -26.09
C ASN A 312 -36.50 -28.73 -26.90
N GLU A 313 -36.42 -27.41 -26.90
CA GLU A 313 -35.49 -26.64 -27.73
C GLU A 313 -34.68 -25.66 -26.90
N LEU A 314 -33.39 -25.55 -27.24
CA LEU A 314 -32.47 -24.60 -26.62
C LEU A 314 -31.64 -23.91 -27.71
N HIS A 315 -31.61 -22.58 -27.67
CA HIS A 315 -30.86 -21.74 -28.58
C HIS A 315 -29.64 -21.17 -27.87
N LEU A 316 -28.51 -21.19 -28.57
CA LEU A 316 -27.21 -20.75 -28.09
C LEU A 316 -26.68 -19.73 -29.09
N SER A 317 -26.17 -18.59 -28.62
CA SER A 317 -25.49 -17.64 -29.49
C SER A 317 -24.28 -17.02 -28.82
N ALA A 318 -23.18 -17.00 -29.55
CA ALA A 318 -21.95 -16.31 -29.16
C ALA A 318 -21.03 -16.05 -30.36
N PRO A 319 -20.27 -14.95 -30.35
CA PRO A 319 -19.29 -14.64 -31.40
C PRO A 319 -18.16 -15.68 -31.52
N TRP A 320 -17.87 -16.42 -30.44
CA TRP A 320 -16.79 -17.41 -30.40
C TRP A 320 -17.26 -18.83 -30.81
N ILE A 321 -18.56 -19.06 -30.99
CA ILE A 321 -19.10 -20.36 -31.43
C ILE A 321 -19.08 -20.39 -32.95
N SER A 322 -17.88 -20.59 -33.52
CA SER A 322 -17.69 -20.71 -34.97
C SER A 322 -16.98 -22.02 -35.34
N GLY A 323 -17.24 -22.51 -36.56
CA GLY A 323 -16.72 -23.77 -37.06
C GLY A 323 -17.37 -24.98 -36.39
N ASN A 324 -16.60 -26.05 -36.19
CA ASN A 324 -17.08 -27.26 -35.54
C ASN A 324 -17.21 -27.04 -34.03
N CYS A 325 -18.45 -26.92 -33.55
CA CYS A 325 -18.76 -26.73 -32.15
C CYS A 325 -19.40 -27.99 -31.57
N THR A 326 -19.06 -28.29 -30.32
CA THR A 326 -19.59 -29.43 -29.58
C THR A 326 -20.30 -28.94 -28.33
N ALA A 327 -21.57 -29.28 -28.16
CA ALA A 327 -22.33 -29.04 -26.95
C ALA A 327 -22.57 -30.37 -26.22
N SER A 328 -22.18 -30.45 -24.95
CA SER A 328 -22.44 -31.59 -24.07
C SER A 328 -23.28 -31.16 -22.88
N LEU A 329 -24.33 -31.91 -22.57
CA LEU A 329 -25.09 -31.76 -21.34
C LEU A 329 -24.70 -32.85 -20.35
N THR A 330 -24.52 -32.45 -19.10
CA THR A 330 -24.28 -33.34 -17.96
C THR A 330 -25.39 -33.17 -16.92
N ASP A 331 -25.78 -34.26 -16.27
CA ASP A 331 -26.70 -34.22 -15.13
C ASP A 331 -26.00 -33.74 -13.85
N ALA A 332 -26.76 -33.52 -12.78
CA ALA A 332 -26.22 -33.06 -11.48
C ALA A 332 -25.18 -34.00 -10.85
N THR A 333 -25.07 -35.24 -11.34
CA THR A 333 -24.03 -36.19 -10.88
C THR A 333 -22.75 -36.10 -11.70
N GLY A 334 -22.70 -35.21 -12.70
CA GLY A 334 -21.56 -35.05 -13.62
C GLY A 334 -21.56 -36.06 -14.77
N ARG A 335 -22.63 -36.87 -14.93
CA ARG A 335 -22.72 -37.84 -16.03
C ARG A 335 -23.22 -37.14 -17.29
N GLU A 336 -22.53 -37.36 -18.41
CA GLU A 336 -22.98 -36.86 -19.72
C GLU A 336 -24.23 -37.60 -20.18
N ILE A 337 -25.26 -36.83 -20.52
CA ILE A 337 -26.58 -37.32 -20.94
C ILE A 337 -26.90 -36.99 -22.39
N HIS A 338 -26.22 -36.00 -22.96
CA HIS A 338 -26.39 -35.63 -24.36
C HIS A 338 -25.11 -34.99 -24.89
N ARG A 339 -24.80 -35.24 -26.17
CA ARG A 339 -23.72 -34.59 -26.89
C ARG A 339 -24.17 -34.32 -28.33
N SER A 340 -24.02 -33.09 -28.77
CA SER A 340 -24.29 -32.63 -30.13
C SER A 340 -23.06 -31.98 -30.72
N GLN A 341 -22.75 -32.28 -31.97
CA GLN A 341 -21.67 -31.63 -32.71
C GLN A 341 -22.24 -31.04 -33.99
N GLN A 342 -22.04 -29.73 -34.19
CA GLN A 342 -22.60 -29.00 -35.32
C GLN A 342 -21.56 -28.02 -35.88
N HIS A 343 -21.63 -27.79 -37.18
CA HIS A 343 -20.87 -26.71 -37.82
C HIS A 343 -21.71 -25.44 -37.83
N VAL A 344 -21.23 -24.40 -37.17
CA VAL A 344 -22.00 -23.18 -36.86
C VAL A 344 -21.14 -21.93 -37.03
N THR A 345 -21.77 -20.76 -37.16
CA THR A 345 -21.03 -19.48 -37.33
C THR A 345 -21.11 -18.63 -36.07
N GLU A 346 -22.30 -18.45 -35.49
CA GLU A 346 -22.52 -17.67 -34.25
C GLU A 346 -23.75 -18.16 -33.45
N ARG A 347 -24.41 -19.22 -33.92
CA ARG A 347 -25.64 -19.76 -33.33
C ARG A 347 -25.69 -21.28 -33.46
N MET A 348 -26.08 -21.95 -32.38
CA MET A 348 -26.32 -23.39 -32.31
C MET A 348 -27.69 -23.64 -31.69
N ASP A 349 -28.46 -24.56 -32.26
CA ASP A 349 -29.77 -24.94 -31.74
C ASP A 349 -29.74 -26.44 -31.36
N LEU A 350 -30.24 -26.75 -30.16
CA LEU A 350 -30.32 -28.12 -29.63
C LEU A 350 -31.77 -28.55 -29.50
N TYR A 351 -32.09 -29.71 -30.08
CA TYR A 351 -33.38 -30.38 -29.90
C TYR A 351 -33.21 -31.54 -28.92
N LEU A 352 -33.87 -31.45 -27.78
CA LEU A 352 -33.68 -32.30 -26.60
C LEU A 352 -35.03 -32.80 -26.08
N PRO A 353 -35.81 -33.61 -26.81
CA PRO A 353 -37.14 -34.03 -26.36
C PRO A 353 -37.09 -34.99 -25.15
N ASP A 354 -36.04 -35.79 -25.03
CA ASP A 354 -35.97 -36.95 -24.11
C ASP A 354 -35.36 -36.65 -22.72
N LEU A 355 -34.98 -35.41 -22.42
CA LEU A 355 -34.50 -35.07 -21.07
C LEU A 355 -35.68 -35.03 -20.08
N ARG A 356 -35.39 -35.26 -18.81
CA ARG A 356 -36.37 -35.11 -17.73
C ARG A 356 -36.36 -33.67 -17.24
N SER A 357 -37.38 -33.25 -16.52
CA SER A 357 -37.33 -31.96 -15.80
C SER A 357 -36.20 -31.99 -14.76
N GLY A 358 -35.45 -30.90 -14.65
CA GLY A 358 -34.30 -30.84 -13.76
C GLY A 358 -33.23 -29.83 -14.18
N ALA A 359 -32.17 -29.77 -13.36
CA ALA A 359 -31.01 -28.94 -13.60
C ALA A 359 -29.93 -29.72 -14.38
N TYR A 360 -29.36 -29.08 -15.39
CA TYR A 360 -28.35 -29.64 -16.28
C TYR A 360 -27.20 -28.66 -16.46
N MET A 361 -25.98 -29.18 -16.53
CA MET A 361 -24.82 -28.37 -16.87
C MET A 361 -24.51 -28.55 -18.36
N LEU A 362 -24.59 -27.45 -19.11
CA LEU A 362 -24.23 -27.40 -20.52
C LEU A 362 -22.79 -26.91 -20.65
N GLU A 363 -22.00 -27.64 -21.43
CA GLU A 363 -20.67 -27.24 -21.85
C GLU A 363 -20.62 -27.13 -23.37
N VAL A 364 -20.19 -25.98 -23.87
CA VAL A 364 -19.99 -25.73 -25.30
C VAL A 364 -18.51 -25.52 -25.56
N ASN A 365 -17.97 -26.28 -26.50
CA ASN A 365 -16.59 -26.26 -26.93
C ASN A 365 -16.50 -25.90 -28.42
N SER A 366 -15.68 -24.91 -28.76
CA SER A 366 -15.30 -24.52 -30.11
C SER A 366 -13.76 -24.42 -30.20
N VAL A 367 -13.24 -24.33 -31.42
CA VAL A 367 -11.82 -24.03 -31.67
C VAL A 367 -11.39 -22.67 -31.10
N LEU A 368 -12.32 -21.72 -30.94
CA LEU A 368 -12.04 -20.39 -30.40
C LEU A 368 -12.17 -20.30 -28.87
N GLY A 369 -12.78 -21.31 -28.22
CA GLY A 369 -12.94 -21.32 -26.76
C GLY A 369 -14.04 -22.26 -26.27
N SER A 370 -14.21 -22.30 -24.95
CA SER A 370 -15.25 -23.08 -24.29
C SER A 370 -15.98 -22.28 -23.22
N LYS A 371 -17.24 -22.63 -22.95
CA LYS A 371 -18.02 -22.05 -21.86
C LYS A 371 -18.98 -23.08 -21.28
N ARG A 372 -19.23 -22.98 -19.97
CA ARG A 372 -20.20 -23.79 -19.23
C ARG A 372 -21.30 -22.92 -18.68
N THR A 373 -22.53 -23.40 -18.68
CA THR A 373 -23.67 -22.72 -18.07
C THR A 373 -24.67 -23.71 -17.50
N LEU A 374 -25.37 -23.28 -16.44
CA LEU A 374 -26.45 -24.04 -15.85
C LEU A 374 -27.74 -23.83 -16.66
N LEU A 375 -28.43 -24.92 -16.95
CA LEU A 375 -29.73 -24.94 -17.60
C LEU A 375 -30.77 -25.53 -16.65
N ILE A 376 -31.99 -25.01 -16.75
CA ILE A 376 -33.15 -25.54 -16.06
C ILE A 376 -34.13 -26.02 -17.13
N ARG A 377 -34.61 -27.25 -17.00
CA ARG A 377 -35.70 -27.80 -17.83
C ARG A 377 -36.97 -27.94 -17.00
N ASP A 378 -38.07 -27.43 -17.55
CA ASP A 378 -39.42 -27.59 -17.01
C ASP A 378 -40.00 -28.98 -17.29
#